data_AF-A0A519SR67-F1
#
_entry.id   AF-A0A519SR67-F1
#
_cell.length_a   1.000
_cell.length_b   1.000
_cell.length_c   1.000
_cell.angle_alpha   90.00
_cell.angle_beta   90.00
_cell.angle_gamma   90.00
#
_symmetry.space_group_name_H-M   'P 1'
#
loop_
_entity.id
_entity.type
_entity.pdbx_description
1 polymer ?
#
loop_
_entity_poly.entity_id
_entity_poly.type
_entity_poly.pdbx_seq_one_letter_code
_entity_poly.pdbx_strand_id
1 'polypeptide(L)'
;MRVLITLSFLLISNTFMTLAWYGHLKFKDMEWSKSLGLMSIIAISWGIALFEYIFQVPANKYGFKDNGGPFSLMQLKVTQEAISIIVFLVFSILFFKTEKIAWNH
;
A
#
# COMPACT_ATOMS: atom_id res chain seq x y z
N MET A 1 -13.56 -16.38 9.66
CA MET A 1 -12.32 -15.74 10.16
C MET A 1 -11.26 -15.50 9.09
N ARG A 2 -10.95 -16.45 8.19
CA ARG A 2 -9.85 -16.32 7.20
C ARG A 2 -10.00 -15.15 6.21
N VAL A 3 -11.23 -14.80 5.83
CA VAL A 3 -11.52 -13.64 4.96
C VAL A 3 -11.06 -12.33 5.58
N LEU A 4 -11.49 -12.04 6.82
CA LEU A 4 -11.15 -10.80 7.51
C LEU A 4 -9.63 -10.64 7.69
N ILE A 5 -8.94 -11.72 8.07
CA ILE A 5 -7.47 -11.72 8.21
C ILE A 5 -6.79 -11.36 6.88
N THR A 6 -7.26 -11.97 5.78
CA THR A 6 -6.72 -11.71 4.43
C THR A 6 -6.92 -10.24 4.06
N LEU A 7 -8.13 -9.70 4.25
CA LEU A 7 -8.45 -8.30 3.92
C LEU A 7 -7.65 -7.32 4.77
N SER A 8 -7.53 -7.57 6.08
CA SER A 8 -6.73 -6.73 6.99
C SER A 8 -5.27 -6.71 6.58
N PHE A 9 -4.68 -7.86 6.24
CA PHE A 9 -3.28 -7.93 5.81
C PHE A 9 -3.07 -7.28 4.44
N LEU A 10 -3.99 -7.47 3.49
CA LEU A 10 -3.96 -6.75 2.21
C LEU A 10 -4.04 -5.23 2.42
N LEU A 11 -4.90 -4.75 3.32
CA LEU A 11 -5.02 -3.33 3.61
C LEU A 11 -3.72 -2.74 4.17
N ILE A 12 -3.11 -3.41 5.16
CA ILE A 12 -1.85 -3.00 5.76
C ILE A 12 -0.73 -3.01 4.72
N SER A 13 -0.62 -4.10 3.95
CA SER A 13 0.35 -4.25 2.86
C SER A 13 0.25 -3.10 1.85
N ASN A 14 -0.95 -2.84 1.30
CA ASN A 14 -1.15 -1.77 0.32
C ASN A 14 -0.86 -0.37 0.88
N THR A 15 -1.03 -0.18 2.19
CA THR A 15 -0.64 1.08 2.86
C THR A 15 0.87 1.25 2.81
N PHE A 16 1.64 0.22 3.17
CA PHE A 16 3.11 0.25 3.06
C PHE A 16 3.58 0.37 1.60
N MET A 17 2.94 -0.31 0.66
CA MET A 17 3.21 -0.17 -0.78
C MET A 17 3.08 1.29 -1.22
N THR A 18 1.95 1.92 -0.88
CA THR A 18 1.67 3.32 -1.24
C THR A 18 2.69 4.28 -0.61
N LEU A 19 3.07 4.04 0.65
CA LEU A 19 4.11 4.82 1.33
C LEU A 19 5.50 4.64 0.70
N ALA A 20 5.87 3.41 0.34
CA ALA A 20 7.15 3.13 -0.31
C ALA A 20 7.26 3.82 -1.67
N TRP A 21 6.18 3.81 -2.45
CA TRP A 21 6.16 4.37 -3.80
C TRP A 21 6.02 5.89 -3.83
N TYR A 22 5.17 6.46 -2.97
CA TYR A 22 4.79 7.88 -3.07
C TYR A 22 5.13 8.71 -1.82
N GLY A 23 5.36 8.09 -0.67
CA GLY A 23 5.68 8.80 0.58
C GLY A 23 6.90 9.71 0.44
N HIS A 24 7.91 9.27 -0.32
CA HIS A 24 9.12 10.04 -0.54
C HIS A 24 8.90 11.35 -1.31
N LEU A 25 7.83 11.46 -2.11
CA LEU A 25 7.51 12.69 -2.84
C LEU A 25 7.16 13.82 -1.87
N LYS A 26 6.60 13.50 -0.70
CA LYS A 26 6.32 14.46 0.35
C LYS A 26 7.53 14.76 1.25
N PHE A 27 8.57 13.92 1.22
CA PHE A 27 9.77 14.21 2.01
C PHE A 27 10.48 15.49 1.56
N LYS A 28 10.28 15.96 0.33
CA LYS A 28 10.79 17.27 -0.12
C LYS A 28 10.32 18.45 0.74
N ASP A 29 9.16 18.33 1.39
CA ASP A 29 8.64 19.34 2.31
C ASP A 29 9.30 19.27 3.71
N MET A 30 9.98 18.16 4.02
CA MET A 30 10.67 17.94 5.29
C MET A 30 12.13 18.36 5.17
N GLU A 31 12.57 19.27 6.05
CA GLU A 31 13.94 19.81 6.04
C GLU A 31 15.01 18.72 6.10
N TRP A 32 14.74 17.61 6.82
CA TRP A 32 15.66 16.48 6.96
C TRP A 32 15.96 15.75 5.63
N SER A 33 15.09 15.86 4.62
CA SER A 33 15.14 15.06 3.40
C SER A 33 15.62 15.86 2.19
N LYS A 34 15.82 17.17 2.34
CA LYS A 34 16.42 17.98 1.27
C LYS A 34 17.84 17.54 0.92
N SER A 35 18.56 16.92 1.85
CA SER A 35 19.91 16.38 1.62
C SER A 35 19.94 14.91 1.19
N LEU A 36 18.79 14.21 1.22
CA LEU A 36 18.73 12.80 0.85
C LEU A 36 18.88 12.66 -0.66
N GLY A 37 20.02 12.09 -1.08
CA GLY A 37 20.22 11.69 -2.47
C GLY A 37 19.27 10.58 -2.89
N LEU A 38 19.11 10.40 -4.21
CA LEU A 38 18.23 9.40 -4.80
C LEU A 38 18.50 7.98 -4.28
N MET A 39 19.76 7.63 -4.02
CA MET A 39 20.14 6.33 -3.47
C MET A 39 19.59 6.09 -2.06
N SER A 40 19.63 7.11 -1.19
CA SER A 40 19.09 7.01 0.18
C SER A 40 17.57 6.88 0.15
N ILE A 41 16.89 7.58 -0.76
CA ILE A 41 15.44 7.48 -0.95
C ILE A 41 15.07 6.05 -1.37
N ILE A 42 15.77 5.48 -2.35
CA ILE A 42 15.54 4.09 -2.79
C ILE A 42 15.74 3.12 -1.63
N ALA A 43 16.79 3.28 -0.84
CA ALA A 43 17.07 2.41 0.31
C ALA A 43 15.96 2.48 1.38
N ILE A 44 15.45 3.68 1.67
CA ILE A 44 14.32 3.86 2.59
C ILE A 44 13.06 3.21 2.02
N SER A 45 12.73 3.45 0.74
CA SER A 45 11.59 2.83 0.07
C SER A 45 11.67 1.30 0.09
N TRP A 46 12.86 0.73 -0.11
CA TRP A 46 13.09 -0.71 0.03
C TRP A 46 12.86 -1.21 1.45
N GLY A 47 13.32 -0.46 2.45
CA GLY A 47 13.05 -0.76 3.86
C GLY A 47 11.55 -0.80 4.17
N ILE A 48 10.77 0.12 3.59
CA ILE A 48 9.30 0.14 3.74
C ILE A 48 8.67 -1.04 2.98
N ALA A 49 9.13 -1.32 1.77
CA ALA A 49 8.63 -2.44 0.95
C ALA A 49 8.83 -3.80 1.66
N LEU A 50 9.87 -3.97 2.47
CA LEU A 50 10.02 -5.19 3.29
C LEU A 50 8.81 -5.40 4.23
N PHE A 51 8.30 -4.34 4.85
CA PHE A 51 7.10 -4.43 5.70
C PHE A 51 5.84 -4.75 4.90
N GLU A 52 5.69 -4.18 3.70
CA GLU A 52 4.63 -4.59 2.76
C GLU A 52 4.65 -6.11 2.56
N TYR A 53 5.80 -6.67 2.18
CA TYR A 53 5.92 -8.11 1.90
C TYR A 53 5.62 -9.00 3.11
N ILE A 54 5.96 -8.56 4.32
CA ILE A 54 5.64 -9.30 5.56
C ILE A 54 4.13 -9.55 5.69
N PHE A 55 3.28 -8.63 5.22
CA PHE A 55 1.82 -8.80 5.25
C PHE A 55 1.26 -9.36 3.95
N GLN A 56 1.83 -9.00 2.81
CA GLN A 56 1.37 -9.44 1.48
C GLN A 56 1.49 -10.96 1.32
N VAL A 57 2.61 -11.55 1.71
CA VAL A 57 2.88 -12.98 1.51
C VAL A 57 1.92 -13.85 2.35
N PRO A 58 1.72 -13.60 3.66
CA PRO A 58 0.72 -14.33 4.44
C PRO A 58 -0.71 -14.09 3.97
N ALA A 59 -1.06 -12.86 3.55
CA ALA A 59 -2.40 -12.58 3.04
C ALA A 59 -2.74 -13.47 1.84
N ASN A 60 -1.86 -13.51 0.84
CA ASN A 60 -2.06 -14.32 -0.34
C ASN A 60 -2.03 -15.81 -0.01
N LYS A 61 -1.11 -16.23 0.87
CA LYS A 61 -1.00 -17.65 1.27
C LYS A 61 -2.27 -18.13 1.98
N TYR A 62 -2.80 -17.38 2.94
CA TYR A 62 -4.00 -17.76 3.70
C TYR A 62 -5.31 -17.50 2.94
N GLY A 63 -5.30 -16.55 2.02
CA GLY A 63 -6.45 -16.20 1.19
C GLY A 63 -6.67 -17.16 0.01
N PHE A 64 -5.62 -17.81 -0.47
CA PHE A 64 -5.67 -18.61 -1.70
C PHE A 64 -6.39 -19.94 -1.52
N LYS A 65 -7.30 -20.25 -2.45
CA LYS A 65 -8.20 -21.40 -2.41
C LYS A 65 -7.48 -22.73 -2.25
N ASP A 66 -6.37 -22.93 -2.96
CA ASP A 66 -5.63 -24.19 -2.91
C ASP A 66 -4.90 -24.41 -1.58
N ASN A 67 -4.69 -23.34 -0.80
CA ASN A 67 -4.15 -23.40 0.57
C ASN A 67 -5.26 -23.47 1.65
N GLY A 68 -6.51 -23.77 1.25
CA GLY A 68 -7.68 -23.77 2.14
C GLY A 68 -8.24 -22.38 2.46
N GLY A 69 -7.91 -21.40 1.62
CA GLY A 69 -8.45 -20.05 1.66
C GLY A 69 -9.79 -19.91 0.90
N PRO A 70 -10.46 -18.76 1.02
CA PRO A 70 -11.76 -18.52 0.39
C PRO A 70 -11.69 -17.98 -1.04
N PHE A 71 -10.54 -17.48 -1.52
CA PHE A 71 -10.43 -16.73 -2.77
C PHE A 71 -9.61 -17.47 -3.83
N SER A 72 -10.03 -17.41 -5.09
CA SER A 72 -9.16 -17.80 -6.22
C SER A 72 -8.02 -16.79 -6.41
N LEU A 73 -6.98 -17.17 -7.16
CA LEU A 73 -5.84 -16.29 -7.47
C LEU A 73 -6.31 -14.96 -8.10
N MET A 74 -7.25 -15.05 -9.05
CA MET A 74 -7.84 -13.88 -9.69
C MET A 74 -8.61 -13.01 -8.70
N GLN A 75 -9.42 -13.60 -7.81
CA GLN A 75 -10.17 -12.85 -6.81
C GLN A 75 -9.24 -12.14 -5.81
N LEU A 76 -8.13 -12.78 -5.40
CA LEU A 76 -7.13 -12.14 -4.56
C LEU A 76 -6.50 -10.93 -5.24
N LYS A 77 -6.10 -11.07 -6.50
CA LYS A 77 -5.48 -9.97 -7.23
C LYS A 77 -6.45 -8.81 -7.44
N VAL A 78 -7.68 -9.08 -7.88
CA VAL A 78 -8.71 -8.05 -8.06
C VAL A 78 -9.01 -7.34 -6.74
N THR A 79 -9.10 -8.09 -5.64
CA THR A 79 -9.34 -7.53 -4.30
C THR A 79 -8.17 -6.65 -3.85
N GLN A 80 -6.93 -7.09 -4.09
CA GLN A 80 -5.74 -6.31 -3.80
C GLN A 80 -5.71 -5.01 -4.60
N GLU A 81 -6.03 -5.04 -5.89
CA GLU A 81 -6.10 -3.85 -6.74
C GLU A 81 -7.18 -2.87 -6.26
N ALA A 82 -8.38 -3.36 -5.95
CA ALA A 82 -9.44 -2.54 -5.38
C ALA A 82 -9.01 -1.86 -4.08
N ILE A 83 -8.36 -2.60 -3.17
CA ILE A 83 -7.81 -2.05 -1.94
C ILE A 83 -6.70 -1.03 -2.25
N SER A 84 -5.83 -1.30 -3.21
CA SER A 84 -4.72 -0.40 -3.58
C SER A 84 -5.24 0.96 -4.05
N ILE A 85 -6.31 0.97 -4.85
CA ILE A 85 -6.93 2.20 -5.37
C ILE A 85 -7.57 2.98 -4.21
N ILE A 86 -8.28 2.30 -3.31
CA ILE A 86 -8.91 2.93 -2.14
C ILE A 86 -7.84 3.53 -1.22
N VAL A 87 -6.78 2.78 -0.91
CA VAL A 87 -5.67 3.25 -0.07
C VAL A 87 -4.95 4.42 -0.73
N PHE A 88 -4.69 4.35 -2.03
CA PHE A 88 -4.07 5.44 -2.78
C PHE A 88 -4.93 6.71 -2.77
N LEU A 89 -6.25 6.59 -2.94
CA LEU A 89 -7.18 7.71 -2.86
C LEU A 89 -7.16 8.37 -1.48
N VAL A 90 -7.22 7.58 -0.41
CA VAL A 90 -7.14 8.10 0.97
C VAL A 90 -5.78 8.77 1.20
N PHE A 91 -4.69 8.14 0.74
CA PHE A 91 -3.35 8.68 0.86
C PHE A 91 -3.18 10.00 0.10
N SER A 92 -3.70 10.13 -1.13
CA SER A 92 -3.57 11.36 -1.91
C SER A 92 -4.30 12.54 -1.25
N ILE A 93 -5.49 12.30 -0.71
CA ILE A 93 -6.26 13.32 0.02
C ILE A 93 -5.53 13.74 1.30
N LEU A 94 -5.02 12.79 2.10
CA LEU A 94 -4.37 13.09 3.37
C LEU A 94 -2.96 13.71 3.20
N PHE A 95 -2.14 13.14 2.31
CA PHE A 95 -0.75 13.54 2.14
C PHE A 95 -0.58 14.63 1.10
N PHE A 96 -1.25 14.58 -0.03
CA PHE A 96 -1.05 15.61 -1.07
C PHE A 96 -2.07 16.74 -0.97
N LYS A 97 -3.11 16.59 -0.13
CA LYS A 97 -4.26 17.53 -0.06
C LYS A 97 -4.79 17.86 -1.46
N THR A 98 -4.63 16.93 -2.40
CA THR A 98 -5.11 17.08 -3.76
C THR A 98 -6.62 17.24 -3.66
N GLU A 99 -7.13 18.32 -4.28
CA GLU A 99 -8.54 18.69 -4.51
C GLU A 99 -9.53 18.07 -3.50
N LYS A 100 -10.15 18.94 -2.67
CA LYS A 100 -11.39 18.60 -1.95
C LYS A 100 -12.26 17.78 -2.90
N ILE A 101 -12.76 16.63 -2.46
CA ILE A 101 -13.72 15.83 -3.25
C ILE A 101 -14.89 16.77 -3.59
N ALA A 102 -14.80 17.41 -4.75
CA ALA A 102 -15.73 18.38 -5.25
C ALA A 102 -16.48 17.65 -6.35
N TRP A 103 -17.80 17.61 -6.20
CA TRP A 103 -18.68 16.94 -7.16
C TRP A 103 -18.72 17.63 -8.54
N ASN A 104 -18.00 18.75 -8.71
CA ASN A 104 -17.82 19.47 -9.97
C ASN A 104 -16.42 20.11 -10.05
N HIS A 105 -15.84 20.12 -11.26
CA HIS A 105 -14.71 20.96 -11.65
C HIS A 105 -15.13 22.44 -11.76
#